data_AF-A0A3M1YB90-F1
#
_entry.id   AF-A0A3M1YB90-F1
#
_cell.length_a   1.000
_cell.length_b   1.000
_cell.length_c   1.000
_cell.angle_alpha   90.00
_cell.angle_beta   90.00
_cell.angle_gamma   90.00
#
_symmetry.space_group_name_H-M   'P 1'
#
loop_
_entity.id
_entity.type
_entity.pdbx_description
1 polymer ?
#
loop_
_entity_poly.entity_id
_entity_poly.type
_entity_poly.pdbx_seq_one_letter_code
_entity_poly.pdbx_strand_id
1 'polypeptide(L)' 'MRMDEVFFDEKGLVTAVLQHHTTREVLMVAWMNEEALKLTLETGEAHFWSRSR' A
#
# COMPACT_ATOMS: atom_id res chain seq x y z
N MET A 1 -3.09 1.17 11.36
CA MET A 1 -1.77 1.56 10.83
C MET A 1 -1.62 3.05 11.06
N ARG A 2 -0.48 3.52 11.54
CA ARG A 2 -0.21 4.96 11.67
C ARG A 2 0.76 5.37 10.56
N MET A 3 0.55 6.55 9.97
CA MET A 3 1.33 6.99 8.81
C MET A 3 2.80 7.26 9.17
N ASP A 4 3.05 7.70 10.40
CA ASP A 4 4.38 8.01 10.95
C ASP A 4 5.27 6.78 11.17
N GLU A 5 4.69 5.57 11.12
CA GLU A 5 5.42 4.31 11.27
C GLU A 5 5.85 3.71 9.91
N VAL A 6 5.47 4.34 8.79
CA VAL A 6 5.75 3.84 7.45
C VAL A 6 7.01 4.48 6.88
N PHE A 7 7.99 3.64 6.57
CA PHE A 7 9.21 4.05 5.88
C PHE A 7 9.01 3.95 4.37
N PHE A 8 9.02 5.10 3.71
CA PHE A 8 9.07 5.19 2.26
C PHE A 8 10.52 5.14 1.77
N ASP A 9 10.75 4.53 0.62
CA ASP A 9 12.04 4.51 -0.04
C ASP A 9 12.42 5.89 -0.62
N GLU A 10 13.60 5.99 -1.25
CA GLU A 10 14.09 7.22 -1.89
C GLU A 10 13.16 7.77 -2.98
N LYS A 11 12.23 6.96 -3.49
CA LYS A 11 11.24 7.34 -4.50
C LYS A 11 9.88 7.69 -3.89
N GLY A 12 9.78 7.73 -2.56
CA GLY A 12 8.54 7.98 -1.84
C GLY A 12 7.56 6.80 -1.92
N LEU A 13 8.06 5.57 -2.09
CA LEU A 13 7.22 4.37 -2.25
C LEU A 13 7.42 3.37 -1.11
N VAL A 14 6.36 2.63 -0.80
CA VAL A 14 6.36 1.45 0.07
C VAL A 14 5.79 0.25 -0.67
N THR A 15 6.33 -0.94 -0.39
CA THR A 15 5.77 -2.19 -0.93
C THR A 15 4.52 -2.58 -0.14
N ALA A 16 3.42 -2.83 -0.85
CA ALA A 16 2.18 -3.33 -0.29
C ALA A 16 1.97 -4.79 -0.69
N VAL A 17 1.79 -5.67 0.29
CA VAL A 17 1.45 -7.09 0.09
C VAL A 17 -0.01 -7.28 0.46
N LEU A 18 -0.82 -7.69 -0.51
CA LEU A 18 -2.23 -7.97 -0.29
C LEU A 18 -2.40 -9.43 0.05
N GLN A 19 -3.13 -9.67 1.12
CA GLN A 19 -3.41 -10.99 1.63
C GLN A 19 -4.91 -11.15 1.86
N HIS A 20 -5.46 -12.30 1.48
CA HIS A 20 -6.83 -12.65 1.82
C HIS A 20 -6.98 -12.76 3.35
N HIS A 21 -7.94 -12.03 3.92
CA HIS A 21 -8.07 -11.89 5.38
C HIS A 21 -8.32 -13.21 6.13
N THR A 22 -9.08 -14.15 5.54
CA THR A 22 -9.34 -15.48 6.12
C THR A 22 -8.26 -16.52 5.77
N THR A 23 -8.03 -16.78 4.46
CA THR A 23 -7.18 -17.89 4.00
C THR A 23 -5.69 -17.62 4.15
N ARG A 24 -5.29 -16.35 4.35
CA ARG A 24 -3.90 -15.90 4.39
C ARG A 24 -3.14 -16.09 3.06
N GLU A 25 -3.85 -16.35 1.98
CA GLU A 25 -3.30 -16.38 0.63
C GLU A 25 -2.77 -14.99 0.24
N VAL A 26 -1.55 -14.92 -0.29
CA VAL A 26 -1.00 -13.71 -0.88
C VAL A 26 -1.64 -13.53 -2.26
N LEU A 27 -2.40 -12.45 -2.42
CA LEU A 27 -3.16 -12.16 -3.63
C LEU A 27 -2.31 -11.40 -4.66
N MET A 28 -1.60 -10.37 -4.19
CA MET A 28 -0.77 -9.53 -5.07
C MET A 28 0.28 -8.73 -4.28
N VAL A 29 1.27 -8.23 -5.01
CA VAL A 29 2.26 -7.27 -4.53
C VAL A 29 2.18 -6.01 -5.38
N ALA A 30 2.16 -4.85 -4.74
CA ALA A 30 2.10 -3.55 -5.40
C ALA A 30 2.93 -2.51 -4.64
N TRP A 31 2.84 -1.26 -5.10
CA TRP A 31 3.50 -0.11 -4.50
C TRP A 31 2.45 0.93 -4.10
N MET A 32 2.71 1.66 -3.03
CA MET A 32 1.92 2.80 -2.59
C MET A 32 2.86 3.98 -2.36
N ASN A 33 2.48 5.17 -2.81
CA ASN A 33 3.04 6.41 -2.30
C ASN A 33 2.24 6.87 -1.06
N GLU A 34 2.63 7.97 -0.44
CA GLU A 34 1.93 8.52 0.74
C GLU A 34 0.44 8.77 0.49
N GLU A 35 0.09 9.32 -0.68
CA GLU A 35 -1.30 9.59 -1.06
C GLU A 35 -2.12 8.30 -1.22
N ALA A 36 -1.60 7.30 -1.92
CA ALA A 36 -2.29 6.02 -2.10
C ALA A 36 -2.51 5.32 -0.75
N LEU A 37 -1.53 5.39 0.17
CA LEU A 37 -1.70 4.84 1.50
C LEU A 37 -2.75 5.62 2.31
N LYS A 38 -2.74 6.95 2.23
CA LYS A 38 -3.73 7.81 2.89
C LYS A 38 -5.15 7.50 2.42
N LEU A 39 -5.36 7.46 1.10
CA LEU A 39 -6.65 7.11 0.51
C LEU A 39 -7.09 5.72 0.95
N THR A 40 -6.18 4.74 0.99
CA THR A 40 -6.50 3.37 1.46
C THR A 40 -7.04 3.36 2.89
N LEU A 41 -6.47 4.18 3.77
CA LEU A 41 -6.93 4.30 5.16
C LEU A 41 -8.27 5.05 5.27
N GLU A 42 -8.50 6.04 4.41
CA GLU A 42 -9.70 6.88 4.41
C GLU A 42 -10.92 6.19 3.78
N THR A 43 -10.73 5.49 2.65
CA THR A 43 -11.81 4.86 1.88
C THR A 43 -12.07 3.42 2.29
N GLY A 44 -11.07 2.74 2.84
CA GLY A 44 -11.11 1.30 3.07
C GLY A 44 -10.93 0.47 1.79
N GLU A 45 -10.62 1.10 0.66
CA GLU A 45 -10.33 0.45 -0.62
C GLU A 45 -8.83 0.47 -0.90
N ALA A 46 -8.27 -0.56 -1.52
CA ALA A 46 -6.85 -0.60 -1.80
C ALA A 46 -6.47 0.33 -2.98
N HIS A 47 -5.79 1.44 -2.69
CA HIS A 47 -5.24 2.35 -3.69
C HIS A 47 -3.76 2.06 -3.93
N PHE A 48 -3.32 2.11 -5.19
CA PHE A 48 -1.93 1.80 -5.57
C PHE A 48 -1.29 2.88 -6.42
N TRP A 49 0.03 2.92 -6.37
CA TRP A 49 0.87 3.75 -7.23
C TRP A 49 1.51 2.91 -8.34
N SER A 50 1.36 3.34 -9.60
CA SER A 50 2.05 2.71 -10.72
C SER A 50 3.45 3.29 -10.87
N ARG A 51 4.46 2.42 -10.86
CA ARG A 51 5.87 2.77 -11.09
C ARG A 51 6.25 2.98 -12.56
N SER A 52 5.32 2.74 -13.48
CA SER A 52 5.55 2.86 -14.92
C SER A 52 5.05 4.18 -15.51
N ARG A 53 4.50 5.08 -14.69
CA ARG A 53 4.08 6.41 -15.12
C ARG A 53 5.24 7.40 -15.04
#